data_AF-A0A0A3I621-F1
#
_entry.id   AF-A0A0A3I621-F1
#
_cell.length_a   1.000
_cell.length_b   1.000
_cell.length_c   1.000
_cell.angle_alpha   90.00
_cell.angle_beta   90.00
_cell.angle_gamma   90.00
#
_symmetry.space_group_name_H-M   'P 1'
#
loop_
_entity.id
_entity.type
_entity.pdbx_description
1 polymer ?
#
loop_
_entity_poly.entity_id
_entity_poly.type
_entity_poly.pdbx_seq_one_letter_code
_entity_poly.pdbx_strand_id
1 'polypeptide(L)'
;MFVHALARLWWVGYMTYDENNQEDPYWLTEFFCSADFSARCVVFFSSNFTSNCAITKGILRALIALREDGVDIKRAHFVESTKFLNISGGAMVLDLLEDDEVKEMVEKRLLRVFREQVVFN
;
A
#
# COMPACT_ATOMS: atom_id res chain seq x y z
N MET A 1 -15.39 -20.15 0.56
CA MET A 1 -14.12 -19.78 -0.10
C MET A 1 -13.00 -20.39 0.72
N PHE A 2 -12.27 -21.37 0.19
CA PHE A 2 -11.08 -21.90 0.86
C PHE A 2 -9.98 -20.85 0.78
N VAL A 3 -9.40 -20.50 1.92
CA VAL A 3 -8.36 -19.46 2.01
C VAL A 3 -7.07 -20.17 2.41
N HIS A 4 -6.08 -20.17 1.52
CA HIS A 4 -4.74 -20.68 1.85
C HIS A 4 -4.03 -19.67 2.77
N ALA A 5 -4.30 -19.74 4.07
CA ALA A 5 -3.80 -18.79 5.05
C ALA A 5 -2.27 -18.67 5.03
N LEU A 6 -1.58 -19.81 4.96
CA LEU A 6 -0.11 -19.85 4.91
C LEU A 6 0.45 -19.19 3.64
N ALA A 7 -0.16 -19.48 2.48
CA ALA A 7 0.26 -18.88 1.21
C ALA A 7 0.06 -17.35 1.21
N ARG A 8 -1.03 -16.86 1.81
CA ARG A 8 -1.27 -15.42 1.96
C ARG A 8 -0.22 -14.75 2.85
N LEU A 9 0.13 -15.37 3.98
CA LEU A 9 1.16 -14.85 4.87
C LEU A 9 2.52 -14.80 4.17
N TRP A 10 2.88 -15.87 3.44
CA TRP A 10 4.12 -15.91 2.66
C TRP A 10 4.15 -14.82 1.60
N TRP A 11 3.07 -14.66 0.82
CA TRP A 11 3.00 -13.66 -0.24
C TRP A 11 3.04 -12.24 0.33
N VAL A 12 2.32 -11.96 1.42
CA VAL A 12 2.42 -10.64 2.07
C VAL A 12 3.85 -10.39 2.52
N GLY A 13 4.47 -11.32 3.25
CA GLY A 13 5.86 -11.17 3.70
C GLY A 13 6.83 -10.93 2.55
N TYR A 14 6.69 -11.66 1.45
CA TYR A 14 7.50 -11.46 0.24
C TYR A 14 7.32 -10.06 -0.38
N MET A 15 6.07 -9.59 -0.49
CA MET A 15 5.73 -8.32 -1.13
C MET A 15 6.11 -7.10 -0.28
N THR A 16 6.20 -7.27 1.04
CA THR A 16 6.45 -6.18 2.01
C THR A 16 7.81 -6.26 2.68
N TYR A 17 8.64 -7.26 2.39
CA TYR A 17 10.02 -7.31 2.87
C TYR A 17 10.84 -6.19 2.22
N ASP A 18 11.53 -5.40 3.04
CA ASP A 18 12.39 -4.32 2.60
C ASP A 18 13.86 -4.66 2.80
N GLU A 19 14.49 -5.15 1.75
CA GLU A 19 15.90 -5.51 1.71
C GLU A 19 16.86 -4.33 1.95
N ASN A 20 16.39 -3.09 1.77
CA ASN A 20 17.21 -1.89 1.96
C ASN A 20 17.23 -1.42 3.43
N ASN A 21 16.25 -1.82 4.24
CA ASN A 21 16.19 -1.52 5.67
C ASN A 21 16.78 -2.68 6.48
N GLN A 22 18.09 -2.65 6.74
CA GLN A 22 18.79 -3.74 7.45
C GLN A 22 18.45 -3.81 8.95
N GLU A 23 18.01 -2.70 9.55
CA GLU A 23 17.66 -2.65 10.98
C GLU A 23 16.29 -3.26 11.24
N ASP A 24 15.31 -2.91 10.38
CA ASP A 24 13.97 -3.46 10.43
C ASP A 24 13.43 -3.76 9.02
N PRO A 25 13.78 -4.92 8.43
CA PRO A 25 13.34 -5.26 7.08
C PRO A 25 11.85 -5.63 7.00
N TYR A 26 11.15 -5.76 8.13
CA TYR A 26 9.75 -6.16 8.19
C TYR A 26 8.80 -5.01 8.53
N TRP A 27 9.29 -3.78 8.64
CA TRP A 27 8.50 -2.60 9.01
C TRP A 27 7.21 -2.41 8.19
N LEU A 28 7.26 -2.61 6.88
CA LEU A 28 6.07 -2.57 6.00
C LEU A 28 5.11 -3.74 6.26
N THR A 29 5.66 -4.91 6.56
CA THR A 29 4.90 -6.12 6.91
C THR A 29 4.12 -5.90 8.20
N GLU A 30 4.78 -5.34 9.22
CA GLU A 30 4.16 -4.99 10.49
C GLU A 30 3.03 -3.97 10.28
N PHE A 31 3.31 -2.90 9.51
CA PHE A 31 2.27 -1.93 9.16
C PHE A 31 1.09 -2.58 8.44
N PHE A 32 1.34 -3.47 7.47
CA PHE A 32 0.29 -4.18 6.74
C PHE A 32 -0.55 -5.09 7.65
N CYS A 33 0.07 -5.74 8.62
CA CYS A 33 -0.59 -6.66 9.56
C CYS A 33 -1.22 -5.97 10.78
N SER A 34 -0.92 -4.68 11.02
CA SER A 34 -1.41 -3.93 12.19
C SER A 34 -2.93 -3.73 12.29
N ALA A 35 -3.69 -4.03 11.23
CA ALA A 35 -5.15 -3.94 11.22
C ALA A 35 -5.76 -5.16 10.50
N ASP A 36 -7.00 -5.07 10.03
CA ASP A 36 -7.71 -6.17 9.36
C ASP A 36 -6.93 -6.71 8.14
N PHE A 37 -6.12 -7.73 8.39
CA PHE A 37 -5.25 -8.41 7.43
C PHE A 37 -6.07 -9.02 6.29
N SER A 38 -7.23 -9.58 6.61
CA SER A 38 -8.10 -10.20 5.61
C SER A 38 -8.71 -9.18 4.66
N ALA A 39 -9.21 -8.08 5.18
CA ALA A 39 -9.65 -6.95 4.38
C ALA A 39 -8.54 -6.41 3.46
N ARG A 40 -7.34 -6.17 4.01
CA ARG A 40 -6.22 -5.60 3.26
C ARG A 40 -5.74 -6.54 2.15
N CYS A 41 -5.60 -7.83 2.43
CA CYS A 41 -5.27 -8.81 1.40
C CYS A 41 -6.29 -8.82 0.26
N VAL A 42 -7.59 -8.74 0.56
CA VAL A 42 -8.62 -8.70 -0.50
C VAL A 42 -8.44 -7.47 -1.39
N VAL A 43 -8.20 -6.29 -0.79
CA VAL A 43 -8.01 -5.04 -1.56
C VAL A 43 -6.77 -5.14 -2.44
N PHE A 44 -5.61 -5.48 -1.86
CA PHE A 44 -4.38 -5.59 -2.63
C PHE A 44 -4.51 -6.67 -3.70
N PHE A 45 -4.78 -7.93 -3.32
CA PHE A 45 -4.79 -9.09 -4.22
C PHE A 45 -5.89 -9.10 -5.28
N SER A 46 -6.83 -8.16 -5.23
CA SER A 46 -7.82 -7.95 -6.30
C SER A 46 -7.33 -7.09 -7.47
N SER A 47 -6.10 -6.57 -7.42
CA SER A 47 -5.60 -5.58 -8.37
C SER A 47 -4.70 -6.16 -9.47
N ASN A 48 -4.55 -5.40 -10.56
CA ASN A 48 -3.73 -5.84 -11.69
C ASN A 48 -2.22 -5.79 -11.41
N PHE A 49 -1.79 -5.03 -10.40
CA PHE A 49 -0.39 -4.86 -10.01
C PHE A 49 0.06 -5.78 -8.87
N THR A 50 -0.74 -6.79 -8.53
CA THR A 50 -0.62 -7.60 -7.31
C THR A 50 0.65 -8.41 -7.15
N SER A 51 1.40 -8.56 -8.24
CA SER A 51 2.70 -9.23 -8.27
C SER A 51 3.89 -8.27 -8.22
N ASN A 52 3.67 -6.95 -8.14
CA ASN A 52 4.73 -5.95 -8.16
C ASN A 52 5.06 -5.44 -6.74
N CYS A 53 6.26 -5.80 -6.26
CA CYS A 53 6.75 -5.39 -4.94
C CYS A 53 6.96 -3.88 -4.85
N ALA A 54 7.51 -3.23 -5.88
CA ALA A 54 7.76 -1.79 -5.86
C ALA A 54 6.45 -0.99 -5.68
N ILE A 55 5.39 -1.40 -6.38
CA ILE A 55 4.07 -0.77 -6.24
C ILE A 55 3.50 -1.00 -4.84
N THR A 56 3.60 -2.23 -4.31
CA THR A 56 3.11 -2.54 -2.97
C THR A 56 3.86 -1.73 -1.90
N LYS A 57 5.20 -1.71 -1.97
CA LYS A 57 6.05 -0.93 -1.07
C LYS A 57 5.72 0.56 -1.16
N GLY A 58 5.63 1.14 -2.36
CA GLY A 58 5.31 2.55 -2.56
C GLY A 58 3.95 2.95 -1.96
N ILE A 59 2.90 2.14 -2.13
CA ILE A 59 1.60 2.37 -1.48
C ILE A 59 1.76 2.38 0.04
N LEU A 60 2.44 1.40 0.63
CA LEU A 60 2.58 1.31 2.08
C LEU A 60 3.43 2.44 2.65
N ARG A 61 4.52 2.80 1.97
CA ARG A 61 5.37 3.95 2.33
C ARG A 61 4.56 5.24 2.34
N ALA A 62 3.71 5.47 1.33
CA ALA A 62 2.83 6.64 1.28
C ALA A 62 1.82 6.68 2.44
N LEU A 63 1.22 5.54 2.77
CA LEU A 63 0.27 5.46 3.88
C LEU A 63 0.94 5.65 5.24
N ILE A 64 2.18 5.16 5.41
CA ILE A 64 2.95 5.36 6.63
C ILE A 64 3.34 6.82 6.79
N ALA A 65 3.85 7.47 5.73
CA ALA A 65 4.19 8.89 5.77
C ALA A 65 2.98 9.75 6.17
N LEU A 66 1.82 9.49 5.57
CA LEU A 66 0.59 10.20 5.97
C LEU A 66 0.18 9.91 7.42
N ARG A 67 0.41 8.69 7.93
CA ARG A 67 0.17 8.36 9.35
C ARG A 67 1.09 9.18 10.26
N GLU A 68 2.37 9.29 9.91
CA GLU A 68 3.36 10.07 10.65
C GLU A 68 3.00 11.57 10.65
N ASP A 69 2.39 12.06 9.57
CA ASP A 69 1.80 13.39 9.47
C ASP A 69 0.46 13.56 10.21
N GLY A 70 0.01 12.54 10.95
CA GLY A 70 -1.18 12.58 11.80
C GLY A 70 -2.49 12.14 11.13
N VAL A 71 -2.46 11.60 9.91
CA VAL A 71 -3.65 11.08 9.23
C VAL A 71 -4.04 9.71 9.80
N ASP A 72 -5.30 9.57 10.22
CA ASP A 72 -5.85 8.27 10.64
C ASP A 72 -6.10 7.35 9.43
N ILE A 73 -5.15 6.45 9.16
CA ILE A 73 -5.16 5.56 8.00
C ILE A 73 -6.24 4.46 8.13
N LYS A 74 -7.39 4.75 7.51
CA LYS A 74 -8.53 3.84 7.33
C LYS A 74 -8.46 3.01 6.05
N ARG A 75 -9.32 1.99 5.98
CA ARG A 75 -9.56 1.16 4.77
C ARG A 75 -9.80 1.99 3.50
N ALA A 76 -10.45 3.15 3.62
CA ALA A 76 -10.72 4.03 2.48
C ALA A 76 -9.44 4.48 1.75
N HIS A 77 -8.36 4.75 2.48
CA HIS A 77 -7.08 5.12 1.89
C HIS A 77 -6.49 3.97 1.07
N PHE A 78 -6.48 2.75 1.62
CA PHE A 78 -6.05 1.55 0.90
C PHE A 78 -6.84 1.32 -0.40
N VAL A 79 -8.17 1.45 -0.33
CA VAL A 79 -9.05 1.27 -1.49
C VAL A 79 -8.78 2.35 -2.53
N GLU A 80 -8.60 3.61 -2.13
CA GLU A 80 -8.36 4.72 -3.05
C GLU A 80 -6.98 4.61 -3.72
N SER A 81 -5.91 4.28 -2.99
CA SER A 81 -4.57 4.07 -3.57
C SER A 81 -4.60 2.98 -4.64
N THR A 82 -5.25 1.87 -4.31
CA THR A 82 -5.38 0.69 -5.18
C THR A 82 -6.21 1.01 -6.42
N LYS A 83 -7.34 1.68 -6.25
CA LYS A 83 -8.21 2.14 -7.34
C LYS A 83 -7.47 3.08 -8.28
N PHE A 84 -6.75 4.06 -7.72
CA PHE A 84 -5.98 5.02 -8.49
C PHE A 84 -4.93 4.33 -9.36
N LEU A 85 -4.15 3.40 -8.80
CA LEU A 85 -3.12 2.69 -9.56
C LEU A 85 -3.71 1.75 -10.61
N ASN A 86 -4.82 1.06 -10.33
CA ASN A 86 -5.51 0.25 -11.36
C ASN A 86 -5.97 1.11 -12.56
N ILE A 87 -6.41 2.35 -12.31
CA ILE A 87 -6.77 3.29 -13.39
C ILE A 87 -5.50 3.75 -14.13
N SER A 88 -4.46 4.14 -13.40
CA SER A 88 -3.19 4.60 -13.96
C SER A 88 -2.51 3.52 -14.81
N GLY A 89 -2.64 2.25 -14.44
CA GLY A 89 -2.11 1.10 -15.19
C GLY A 89 -2.76 0.89 -16.56
N GLY A 90 -3.91 1.53 -16.83
CA GLY A 90 -4.48 1.56 -18.18
C GLY A 90 -3.82 2.59 -19.10
N ALA A 91 -3.08 3.56 -18.55
CA ALA A 91 -2.43 4.65 -19.28
C ALA A 91 -0.90 4.59 -19.22
N MET A 92 -0.32 3.80 -18.31
CA MET A 92 1.12 3.68 -18.08
C MET A 92 1.50 2.24 -17.71
N VAL A 93 2.72 1.83 -18.06
CA VAL A 93 3.29 0.55 -17.64
C VAL A 93 3.81 0.69 -16.21
N LEU A 94 3.00 0.26 -15.23
CA LEU A 94 3.34 0.42 -13.81
C LEU A 94 4.60 -0.34 -13.41
N ASP A 95 4.99 -1.38 -14.14
CA ASP A 95 6.16 -2.20 -13.84
C ASP A 95 7.50 -1.49 -14.01
N LEU A 96 7.50 -0.30 -14.62
CA LEU A 96 8.69 0.54 -14.76
C LEU A 96 8.88 1.51 -13.59
N LEU A 97 7.88 1.64 -12.72
CA LEU A 97 7.93 2.58 -11.61
C LEU A 97 8.78 2.04 -10.46
N GLU A 98 9.63 2.89 -9.93
CA GLU A 98 10.27 2.66 -8.65
C GLU A 98 9.30 2.94 -7.50
N ASP A 99 9.58 2.37 -6.32
CA ASP A 99 8.64 2.47 -5.20
C ASP A 99 8.52 3.90 -4.65
N ASP A 100 9.56 4.73 -4.78
CA ASP A 100 9.51 6.16 -4.46
C ASP A 100 8.57 6.94 -5.41
N GLU A 101 8.59 6.65 -6.71
CA GLU A 101 7.67 7.28 -7.67
C GLU A 101 6.22 6.91 -7.35
N VAL A 102 5.97 5.63 -7.03
CA VAL A 102 4.64 5.17 -6.60
C VAL A 102 4.22 5.87 -5.31
N LYS A 103 5.12 6.00 -4.33
CA LYS A 103 4.87 6.69 -3.07
C LYS A 103 4.38 8.12 -3.33
N GLU A 104 5.13 8.92 -4.09
CA GLU A 104 4.78 10.31 -4.39
C GLU A 104 3.43 10.43 -5.11
N MET A 105 3.17 9.56 -6.10
CA MET A 105 1.91 9.54 -6.83
C MET A 105 0.72 9.24 -5.90
N VAL A 106 0.88 8.27 -4.99
CA VAL A 106 -0.16 7.86 -4.04
C VAL A 106 -0.41 8.94 -2.98
N GLU A 107 0.63 9.51 -2.39
CA GLU A 107 0.51 10.61 -1.41
C GLU A 107 -0.25 11.79 -2.01
N LYS A 108 0.16 12.24 -3.20
CA LYS A 108 -0.50 13.33 -3.93
C LYS A 108 -1.97 13.03 -4.19
N ARG A 109 -2.30 11.78 -4.53
CA ARG A 109 -3.69 11.36 -4.75
C ARG A 109 -4.49 11.40 -3.46
N LEU A 110 -3.97 10.82 -2.39
CA LEU A 110 -4.67 10.74 -1.10
C LEU A 110 -4.87 12.12 -0.49
N LEU A 111 -3.86 12.98 -0.50
CA LEU A 111 -3.99 14.37 -0.04
C LEU A 111 -5.03 15.15 -0.85
N ARG A 112 -5.14 14.90 -2.16
CA ARG A 112 -6.17 15.54 -2.98
C ARG A 112 -7.58 15.06 -2.63
N VAL A 113 -7.75 13.77 -2.34
CA VAL A 113 -9.07 13.16 -2.08
C VAL A 113 -9.53 13.36 -0.64
N PHE A 114 -8.61 13.33 0.32
CA PHE A 114 -8.88 13.34 1.77
C PHE A 114 -8.43 14.62 2.47
N ARG A 115 -8.16 15.71 1.72
CA ARG A 115 -7.63 17.01 2.18
C ARG A 115 -8.35 17.62 3.39
N GLU A 116 -9.55 17.16 3.72
CA GLU A 116 -10.41 17.69 4.76
C GLU A 116 -10.25 17.00 6.14
N GLN A 117 -9.41 15.96 6.27
CA GLN A 117 -9.20 15.26 7.56
C GLN A 117 -8.00 15.78 8.37
N VAL A 118 -7.16 16.66 7.80
CA VAL A 118 -5.90 17.13 8.42
C VAL A 118 -6.09 18.39 9.30
N VAL A 119 -7.22 19.11 9.17
CA VAL A 119 -7.41 20.43 9.80
C VAL A 119 -8.14 20.38 11.16
N PHE A 120 -8.52 19.20 11.64
CA PHE A 120 -9.21 19.06 12.93
C PHE A 120 -8.49 18.09 13.86
N ASN A 121 -7.33 18.52 14.37
CA ASN A 121 -6.81 18.11 15.67
C ASN A 121 -5.91 19.20 16.24
#